data_AF-A0A2C6M935-F1
#
_entry.id   AF-A0A2C6M935-F1
#
_cell.length_a   1.000
_cell.length_b   1.000
_cell.length_c   1.000
_cell.angle_alpha   90.00
_cell.angle_beta   90.00
_cell.angle_gamma   90.00
#
_symmetry.space_group_name_H-M   'P 1'
#
loop_
_entity.id
_entity.type
_entity.pdbx_description
1 polymer ?
#
loop_
_entity_poly.entity_id
_entity_poly.type
_entity_poly.pdbx_seq_one_letter_code
_entity_poly.pdbx_strand_id
1 'polypeptide(L)'
;MALSGECADEVFGGYPWFHREEDLNANTFPWSQSTRERTMLLSPELAHAIRPEDYAATRYRETLEEVPGLPGEDPAEARRREMFYLNMVWFMQTLLDRKDRMSMATGLEVRVPFCDHRIVEYVWNVPGP
;
A
#
# COMPACT_ATOMS: atom_id res chain seq x y z
N MET A 1 3.10 22.60 15.72
CA MET A 1 2.57 22.14 14.42
C MET A 1 3.75 21.83 13.52
N ALA A 2 3.82 20.61 13.00
CA ALA A 2 4.88 20.17 12.08
C ALA A 2 4.28 19.74 10.73
N LEU A 3 5.07 19.88 9.67
CA LEU A 3 4.75 19.35 8.33
C LEU A 3 5.60 18.10 8.10
N SER A 4 4.95 17.00 7.73
CA SER A 4 5.62 15.75 7.37
C SER A 4 5.54 15.51 5.87
N GLY A 5 6.64 15.02 5.29
CA GLY A 5 6.69 14.55 3.89
C GLY A 5 6.10 13.17 3.68
N GLU A 6 5.51 12.55 4.71
CA GLU A 6 4.79 11.27 4.55
C GLU A 6 3.64 11.41 3.54
N CYS A 7 3.26 10.28 2.93
CA CYS A 7 2.40 10.18 1.74
C CYS A 7 3.10 10.59 0.42
N ALA A 8 4.31 11.16 0.42
CA ALA A 8 4.97 11.54 -0.82
C ALA A 8 5.42 10.31 -1.65
N ASP A 9 6.12 9.35 -1.05
CA ASP A 9 6.63 8.18 -1.77
C ASP A 9 5.50 7.24 -2.18
N GLU A 10 4.40 7.23 -1.44
CA GLU A 10 3.17 6.49 -1.69
C GLU A 10 2.43 7.05 -2.90
N VAL A 11 2.40 8.38 -3.03
CA VAL A 11 1.71 9.08 -4.14
C VAL A 11 2.60 9.20 -5.38
N PHE A 12 3.92 9.34 -5.25
CA PHE A 12 4.83 9.48 -6.39
C PHE A 12 5.56 8.20 -6.79
N GLY A 13 5.32 7.09 -6.08
CA GLY A 13 5.88 5.79 -6.44
C GLY A 13 7.37 5.62 -6.08
N GLY A 14 7.84 6.25 -5.00
CA GLY A 14 9.26 6.26 -4.60
C GLY A 14 9.79 4.93 -4.04
N TYR A 15 8.94 3.90 -3.92
CA TYR A 15 9.31 2.64 -3.29
C TYR A 15 9.91 1.62 -4.27
N PRO A 16 10.78 0.71 -3.78
CA PRO A 16 11.44 -0.29 -4.62
C PRO A 16 10.49 -1.17 -5.44
N TRP A 17 9.27 -1.43 -4.95
CA TRP A 17 8.28 -2.26 -5.61
C TRP A 17 7.61 -1.63 -6.84
N PHE A 18 7.84 -0.34 -7.10
CA PHE A 18 7.46 0.30 -8.36
C PHE A 18 8.53 0.13 -9.46
N HIS A 19 9.77 -0.16 -9.09
CA HIS A 19 10.91 -0.20 -10.01
C HIS A 19 11.49 -1.61 -10.21
N ARG A 20 11.27 -2.53 -9.27
CA ARG A 20 11.73 -3.92 -9.36
C ARG A 20 10.64 -4.79 -9.99
N GLU A 21 10.94 -5.36 -11.15
CA GLU A 21 10.00 -6.25 -11.86
C GLU A 21 9.55 -7.44 -11.00
N GLU A 22 10.44 -7.98 -10.16
CA GLU A 22 10.12 -9.09 -9.26
C GLU A 22 9.04 -8.71 -8.24
N ASP A 23 9.15 -7.51 -7.65
CA ASP A 23 8.22 -7.00 -6.65
C ASP A 23 6.91 -6.55 -7.31
N LEU A 24 6.99 -5.94 -8.51
CA LEU A 24 5.83 -5.52 -9.28
C LEU A 24 4.96 -6.72 -9.70
N ASN A 25 5.61 -7.82 -10.11
CA ASN A 25 4.94 -9.04 -10.53
C ASN A 25 4.68 -10.03 -9.38
N ALA A 26 5.01 -9.66 -8.15
CA ALA A 26 4.64 -10.45 -6.99
C ALA A 26 3.11 -10.50 -6.87
N ASN A 27 2.53 -11.69 -6.89
CA ASN A 27 1.09 -11.91 -6.70
C ASN A 27 0.67 -11.81 -5.22
N THR A 28 1.22 -10.82 -4.52
CA THR A 28 1.01 -10.55 -3.09
C THR A 28 1.41 -9.10 -2.77
N PHE A 29 1.24 -8.69 -1.51
CA PHE A 29 1.68 -7.39 -1.03
C PHE A 29 3.22 -7.31 -0.96
N PRO A 30 3.88 -6.43 -1.74
CA PRO A 30 5.33 -6.45 -1.87
C PRO A 30 6.08 -6.00 -0.61
N TRP A 31 5.45 -5.21 0.27
CA TRP A 31 6.00 -4.85 1.59
C TRP A 31 5.78 -5.93 2.66
N SER A 32 5.08 -7.03 2.33
CA SER A 32 4.74 -8.11 3.27
C SER A 32 4.99 -9.51 2.70
N GLN A 33 6.14 -9.69 2.04
CA GLN A 33 6.51 -10.96 1.42
C GLN A 33 6.72 -12.09 2.44
N SER A 34 7.16 -11.78 3.66
CA SER A 34 7.46 -12.77 4.71
C SER A 34 6.24 -13.20 5.55
N THR A 35 5.07 -13.33 4.91
CA THR A 35 3.82 -13.70 5.63
C THR A 35 3.92 -15.12 6.23
N ARG A 36 4.62 -16.03 5.56
CA ARG A 36 4.82 -17.40 6.02
C ARG A 36 5.65 -17.45 7.29
N GLU A 37 6.78 -16.74 7.34
CA GLU A 37 7.65 -16.66 8.52
C GLU A 37 6.94 -16.04 9.71
N ARG A 38 6.12 -15.00 9.49
CA ARG A 38 5.29 -14.40 10.54
C ARG A 38 4.23 -15.36 11.05
N THR A 39 3.68 -16.20 10.19
CA THR A 39 2.70 -17.23 10.58
C THR A 39 3.34 -18.26 11.52
N MET A 40 4.63 -18.58 11.35
CA MET A 40 5.36 -19.48 12.25
C MET A 40 5.55 -18.93 13.67
N LEU A 41 5.40 -17.63 13.87
CA LEU A 41 5.46 -17.00 15.20
C LEU A 41 4.14 -17.12 15.97
N LEU A 42 3.04 -17.50 15.31
CA LEU A 42 1.73 -17.66 15.94
C LEU A 42 1.59 -19.05 16.56
N SER A 43 0.74 -19.17 17.59
CA SER A 43 0.36 -20.50 18.08
C SER A 43 -0.39 -21.26 16.97
N PRO A 44 -0.32 -22.60 16.93
CA PRO A 44 -1.02 -23.39 15.92
C PRO A 44 -2.53 -23.12 15.89
N GLU A 45 -3.15 -22.93 17.05
CA GLU A 45 -4.58 -22.61 17.18
C GLU A 45 -4.91 -21.27 16.50
N LEU A 46 -4.08 -20.25 16.74
CA LEU A 46 -4.28 -18.92 16.19
C LEU A 46 -4.00 -18.89 14.69
N ALA A 47 -2.94 -19.56 14.24
CA ALA A 47 -2.61 -19.71 12.83
C ALA A 47 -3.75 -20.40 12.06
N HIS A 48 -4.36 -21.45 12.64
CA HIS A 48 -5.48 -22.15 12.04
C HIS A 48 -6.77 -21.31 12.03
N ALA A 49 -7.02 -20.52 13.08
CA ALA A 49 -8.20 -19.66 13.15
C ALA A 49 -8.12 -18.48 12.17
N ILE A 50 -6.97 -17.80 12.10
CA ILE A 50 -6.79 -16.59 11.29
C ILE A 50 -6.51 -16.94 9.82
N ARG A 51 -5.77 -18.02 9.56
CA ARG A 51 -5.24 -18.40 8.24
C ARG A 51 -4.60 -17.20 7.51
N PRO A 52 -3.48 -16.66 8.05
CA PRO A 52 -2.93 -15.38 7.58
C PRO A 52 -2.58 -15.35 6.10
N GLU A 53 -2.06 -16.46 5.56
CA GLU A 53 -1.70 -16.57 4.14
C GLU A 53 -2.94 -16.52 3.23
N ASP A 54 -3.98 -17.30 3.55
CA ASP A 54 -5.26 -17.29 2.82
C ASP A 54 -5.93 -15.92 2.89
N TYR A 55 -5.91 -15.30 4.08
CA TYR A 55 -6.47 -13.99 4.31
C TYR A 55 -5.76 -12.92 3.48
N ALA A 56 -4.42 -12.88 3.52
CA ALA A 56 -3.63 -11.94 2.73
C ALA A 56 -3.88 -12.12 1.23
N ALA A 57 -3.88 -13.37 0.74
CA ALA A 57 -4.16 -13.66 -0.67
C ALA A 57 -5.57 -13.24 -1.09
N THR A 58 -6.56 -13.42 -0.21
CA THR A 58 -7.95 -13.02 -0.49
C THR A 58 -8.10 -11.51 -0.54
N ARG A 59 -7.58 -10.79 0.46
CA ARG A 59 -7.61 -9.33 0.49
C ARG A 59 -6.85 -8.70 -0.68
N TYR A 60 -5.73 -9.30 -1.08
CA TYR A 60 -4.99 -8.90 -2.27
C TYR A 60 -5.88 -8.98 -3.52
N ARG A 61 -6.52 -10.12 -3.78
CA ARG A 61 -7.41 -10.30 -4.94
C ARG A 61 -8.62 -9.35 -4.91
N GLU A 62 -9.31 -9.25 -3.78
CA GLU A 62 -10.46 -8.34 -3.62
C GLU A 62 -10.06 -6.89 -3.94
N THR A 63 -8.88 -6.46 -3.45
CA THR A 63 -8.40 -5.09 -3.71
C THR A 63 -8.06 -4.87 -5.19
N LEU A 64 -7.55 -5.90 -5.89
CA LEU A 64 -7.31 -5.81 -7.33
C LEU A 64 -8.60 -5.68 -8.15
N GLU A 65 -9.68 -6.32 -7.71
CA GLU A 65 -10.99 -6.21 -8.37
C GLU A 65 -11.61 -4.81 -8.25
N GLU A 66 -11.21 -4.03 -7.24
CA GLU A 66 -11.63 -2.64 -7.04
C GLU A 66 -10.89 -1.65 -7.96
N VAL A 67 -9.79 -2.07 -8.61
CA VAL A 67 -8.98 -1.20 -9.47
C VAL A 67 -9.73 -0.91 -10.77
N PRO A 68 -10.01 0.36 -11.10
CA PRO A 68 -10.69 0.69 -12.35
C PRO A 68 -9.73 0.49 -13.54
N GLY A 69 -10.08 -0.42 -14.45
CA GLY A 69 -9.34 -0.62 -15.69
C GLY A 69 -9.64 0.46 -16.73
N LEU A 70 -8.64 0.83 -17.53
CA LEU A 70 -8.82 1.76 -18.65
C LEU A 70 -8.84 1.03 -20.00
N PRO A 71 -9.80 1.34 -20.91
CA PRO A 71 -9.82 0.75 -22.25
C PRO A 71 -8.56 1.09 -23.05
N GLY A 72 -7.87 0.06 -23.55
CA GLY A 72 -6.66 0.24 -24.36
C GLY A 72 -5.40 0.58 -23.57
N GLU A 73 -5.42 0.42 -22.25
CA GLU A 73 -4.24 0.57 -21.38
C GLU A 73 -3.20 -0.51 -21.68
N ASP A 74 -1.92 -0.12 -21.67
CA ASP A 74 -0.81 -1.06 -21.79
C ASP A 74 -0.76 -1.99 -20.57
N PRO A 75 -0.51 -3.31 -20.72
CA PRO A 75 -0.49 -4.23 -19.60
C PRO A 75 0.50 -3.85 -18.48
N ALA A 76 1.64 -3.22 -18.80
CA ALA A 76 2.59 -2.77 -17.79
C ALA A 76 2.04 -1.57 -17.00
N GLU A 77 1.35 -0.64 -17.66
CA GLU A 77 0.68 0.49 -17.00
C GLU A 77 -0.50 0.03 -16.15
N ALA A 78 -1.29 -0.93 -16.62
CA ALA A 78 -2.36 -1.55 -15.82
C ALA A 78 -1.79 -2.20 -14.55
N ARG A 79 -0.66 -2.91 -14.65
CA ARG A 79 0.00 -3.51 -13.49
C ARG A 79 0.56 -2.47 -12.52
N ARG A 80 1.09 -1.35 -13.02
CA ARG A 80 1.52 -0.23 -12.18
C ARG A 80 0.35 0.42 -11.46
N ARG A 81 -0.80 0.58 -12.13
CA ARG A 81 -2.04 1.09 -11.54
C ARG A 81 -2.54 0.21 -10.39
N GLU A 82 -2.54 -1.12 -10.59
CA GLU A 82 -2.85 -2.09 -9.54
C GLU A 82 -1.93 -1.92 -8.32
N MET A 83 -0.62 -1.83 -8.55
CA MET A 83 0.36 -1.66 -7.49
C MET A 83 0.18 -0.33 -6.75
N PHE A 84 -0.09 0.75 -7.49
CA PHE A 84 -0.34 2.06 -6.92
C PHE A 84 -1.59 2.06 -6.03
N TYR A 85 -2.66 1.44 -6.49
CA TYR A 85 -3.89 1.28 -5.71
C TYR A 85 -3.66 0.47 -4.43
N LEU A 86 -2.99 -0.68 -4.53
CA LEU A 86 -2.63 -1.48 -3.36
C LEU A 86 -1.82 -0.66 -2.34
N ASN A 87 -0.85 0.13 -2.79
CA ASN A 87 -0.03 0.96 -1.93
C ASN A 87 -0.86 2.02 -1.19
N MET A 88 -1.74 2.72 -1.90
CA MET A 88 -2.62 3.73 -1.29
C MET A 88 -3.57 3.11 -0.26
N VAL A 89 -4.20 1.97 -0.59
CA VAL A 89 -5.21 1.36 0.28
C VAL A 89 -4.57 0.76 1.53
N TRP A 90 -3.43 0.07 1.42
CA TRP A 90 -2.91 -0.75 2.51
C TRP A 90 -1.65 -0.18 3.17
N PHE A 91 -0.75 0.39 2.38
CA PHE A 91 0.55 0.83 2.88
C PHE A 91 0.47 2.22 3.52
N MET A 92 -0.17 3.17 2.83
CA MET A 92 -0.35 4.55 3.32
C MET A 92 -1.10 4.59 4.66
N GLN A 93 -2.14 3.77 4.83
CA GLN A 93 -2.89 3.66 6.08
C GLN A 93 -1.99 3.28 7.27
N THR A 94 -1.06 2.34 7.06
CA THR A 94 -0.14 1.87 8.11
C THR A 94 0.79 2.99 8.58
N LEU A 95 1.25 3.84 7.66
CA LEU A 95 2.13 4.97 7.98
C LEU A 95 1.39 6.09 8.69
N LEU A 96 0.18 6.41 8.23
CA LEU A 96 -0.66 7.42 8.85
C LEU A 96 -1.04 7.07 10.29
N ASP A 97 -1.45 5.82 10.55
CA ASP A 97 -1.77 5.35 11.92
C ASP A 97 -0.55 5.47 12.84
N ARG A 98 0.62 5.00 12.38
CA ARG A 98 1.85 5.07 13.17
C ARG A 98 2.20 6.51 13.53
N LYS A 99 2.17 7.42 12.54
CA LYS A 99 2.46 8.83 12.75
C LYS A 99 1.50 9.45 13.76
N ASP A 100 0.20 9.26 13.56
CA ASP A 100 -0.84 9.85 14.40
C ASP A 100 -0.71 9.40 15.86
N ARG A 101 -0.54 8.08 16.08
CA ARG A 101 -0.34 7.52 17.43
C ARG A 101 0.89 8.09 18.12
N MET A 102 2.01 8.24 17.41
CA MET A 102 3.25 8.77 17.99
C MET A 102 3.15 10.28 18.27
N SER A 103 2.54 11.05 17.38
CA SER A 103 2.46 12.51 17.53
C SER A 103 1.44 12.91 18.58
N MET A 104 0.27 12.26 18.60
CA MET A 104 -0.78 12.52 19.58
C MET A 104 -0.38 12.13 21.01
N ALA A 105 0.49 11.13 21.18
CA ALA A 105 1.07 10.80 22.48
C ALA A 105 1.84 11.98 23.14
N THR A 106 2.29 12.96 22.33
CA THR A 106 3.01 14.16 22.81
C THR A 106 2.23 15.45 22.58
N GLY A 107 0.97 15.38 22.14
CA GLY A 107 0.15 16.55 21.79
C GLY A 107 0.66 17.31 20.56
N LEU A 108 1.48 16.68 19.71
CA LEU A 108 2.01 17.29 18.50
C LEU A 108 1.08 17.04 17.32
N GLU A 109 0.53 18.12 16.74
CA GLU A 109 -0.21 18.05 15.48
C GLU A 109 0.76 18.02 14.28
N VAL A 110 0.68 16.95 13.48
CA VAL A 110 1.50 16.74 12.28
C VAL A 110 0.62 16.63 11.04
N ARG A 111 0.75 17.60 10.13
CA ARG A 111 0.00 17.64 8.87
C ARG A 111 0.79 17.00 7.74
N VAL A 112 0.07 16.32 6.84
CA VAL A 112 0.59 15.56 5.69
C VAL A 112 0.02 16.13 4.39
N PRO A 113 0.65 17.16 3.81
CA PRO A 113 0.11 17.85 2.64
C PRO A 113 0.00 16.96 1.40
N PHE A 114 0.81 15.91 1.28
CA PHE A 114 0.76 14.96 0.15
C PHE A 114 -0.45 14.03 0.18
N CYS A 115 -1.09 13.89 1.34
CA CYS A 115 -2.35 13.17 1.48
C CYS A 115 -3.59 14.02 1.07
N ASP A 116 -3.39 15.18 0.44
CA ASP A 116 -4.50 15.98 -0.11
C ASP A 116 -5.14 15.26 -1.30
N HIS A 117 -6.46 15.06 -1.25
CA HIS A 117 -7.24 14.40 -2.30
C HIS A 117 -6.99 14.98 -3.70
N ARG A 118 -6.74 16.29 -3.82
CA ARG A 118 -6.50 16.95 -5.11
C ARG A 118 -5.16 16.54 -5.71
N ILE A 119 -4.15 16.31 -4.87
CA ILE A 119 -2.84 15.82 -5.31
C ILE A 119 -2.96 14.36 -5.72
N VAL A 120 -3.65 13.55 -4.91
CA VAL A 120 -3.86 12.12 -5.20
C VAL A 120 -4.65 11.93 -6.51
N GLU A 121 -5.76 12.65 -6.68
CA GLU A 121 -6.57 12.62 -7.90
C GLU A 121 -5.79 13.10 -9.14
N TYR A 122 -4.95 14.13 -8.98
CA TYR A 122 -4.10 14.59 -10.07
C TYR A 122 -3.10 13.49 -10.48
N VAL A 123 -2.36 12.95 -9.52
CA VAL A 123 -1.32 11.94 -9.79
C VAL A 123 -1.93 10.64 -10.32
N TRP A 124 -3.11 10.25 -9.85
CA TRP A 124 -3.85 9.08 -10.36
C TRP A 124 -4.18 9.18 -11.87
N ASN A 125 -4.35 10.39 -12.40
CA ASN A 125 -4.66 10.64 -13.81
C ASN A 125 -3.43 10.91 -14.68
N VAL A 126 -2.24 10.96 -14.10
CA VAL A 126 -0.98 11.14 -14.84
C VAL A 126 -0.35 9.76 -15.07
N PRO A 127 0.20 9.47 -16.26
CA PRO A 127 0.96 8.24 -16.47
C PRO A 127 2.08 8.11 -15.44
N GLY A 128 2.26 6.90 -14.90
CA GLY A 128 3.34 6.64 -13.95
C GLY A 128 4.71 6.89 -14.59
N PRO A 129 5.77 7.17 -13.79
CA PRO A 129 7.13 7.26 -14.30
C PRO A 129 7.66 5.94 -14.90
#